data_AF-A0A8J8SDG1-F1
#
_entry.id   AF-A0A8J8SDG1-F1
#
_cell.length_a   1.000
_cell.length_b   1.000
_cell.length_c   1.000
_cell.angle_alpha   90.00
_cell.angle_beta   90.00
_cell.angle_gamma   90.00
#
_symmetry.space_group_name_H-M   'P 1'
#
loop_
_entity.id
_entity.type
_entity.pdbx_description
1 polymer ?
#
loop_
_entity_poly.entity_id
_entity_poly.type
_entity_poly.pdbx_seq_one_letter_code
_entity_poly.pdbx_strand_id
1 'polypeptide(L)'
;MKLNKLLITSILILSAAIIFGSVWIGNAIKSTNKESDSKVGNKAQELEGQVVSLNITDKALLTEKEVAQYLGIHQDKLNIILQKEKIERQKLSSYDTYRYMPYIEIDDEKYFLKNEVDEWLQYHSSNRSKFNT
;
A
#
# COMPACT_ATOMS: atom_id res chain seq x y z
N MET A 1 -34.73 40.80 26.18
CA MET A 1 -33.94 40.99 24.94
C MET A 1 -32.47 40.54 25.03
N LYS A 2 -32.02 39.88 26.13
CA LYS A 2 -30.64 39.35 26.26
C LYS A 2 -30.50 37.88 25.81
N LEU A 3 -31.58 37.09 25.89
CA LEU A 3 -31.57 35.65 25.62
C LEU A 3 -31.34 35.32 24.12
N ASN A 4 -31.91 36.11 23.21
CA ASN A 4 -31.73 35.94 21.77
C ASN A 4 -30.27 36.22 21.34
N LYS A 5 -29.56 37.08 22.08
CA LYS A 5 -28.14 37.37 21.82
C LYS A 5 -27.25 36.18 22.20
N LEU A 6 -27.58 35.47 23.29
CA LEU A 6 -26.86 34.26 23.71
C LEU A 6 -27.05 33.10 22.73
N LEU A 7 -28.26 32.94 22.17
CA LEU A 7 -28.55 31.92 21.15
C LEU A 7 -27.82 32.20 19.83
N ILE A 8 -27.70 33.46 19.42
CA ILE A 8 -26.95 33.83 18.21
C ILE A 8 -25.45 33.57 18.42
N THR A 9 -24.91 33.85 19.60
CA THR A 9 -23.48 33.60 19.88
C THR A 9 -23.11 32.12 19.88
N SER A 10 -23.98 31.22 20.35
CA SER A 10 -23.67 29.78 20.33
C SER A 10 -23.73 29.19 18.91
N ILE A 11 -24.63 29.66 18.05
CA ILE A 11 -24.69 29.28 16.63
C ILE A 11 -23.37 29.64 15.92
N LEU A 12 -22.80 30.81 16.21
CA LEU A 12 -21.55 31.27 15.60
C LEU A 12 -20.32 30.49 16.10
N ILE A 13 -20.32 30.09 17.38
CA ILE A 13 -19.24 29.26 17.95
C ILE A 13 -19.30 27.84 17.37
N LEU A 14 -20.50 27.28 17.22
CA LEU A 14 -20.70 25.94 16.67
C LEU A 14 -20.26 25.86 15.20
N SER A 15 -20.57 26.87 14.38
CA SER A 15 -20.15 26.88 12.97
C SER A 15 -18.63 26.99 12.81
N ALA A 16 -17.95 27.78 13.66
CA ALA A 16 -16.50 27.87 13.68
C ALA A 16 -15.84 26.53 14.05
N ALA A 17 -16.36 25.82 15.05
CA ALA A 17 -15.82 24.52 15.47
C ALA A 17 -15.86 23.45 14.38
N ILE A 18 -16.93 23.42 13.58
CA ILE A 18 -17.07 22.47 12.45
C ILE A 18 -16.01 22.74 11.37
N ILE A 19 -15.72 24.01 11.08
CA ILE A 19 -14.69 24.41 10.09
C ILE A 19 -13.28 24.08 10.60
N PHE A 20 -12.98 24.29 11.88
CA PHE A 20 -11.68 23.92 12.44
C PHE A 20 -11.46 22.41 12.49
N GLY A 21 -12.50 21.63 12.76
CA GLY A 21 -12.44 20.15 12.74
C GLY A 21 -12.11 19.58 11.36
N SER A 22 -12.66 20.15 10.28
CA SER A 22 -12.39 19.68 8.91
C SER A 22 -10.98 20.03 8.42
N VAL A 23 -10.39 21.13 8.90
CA VAL A 23 -9.01 21.52 8.54
C VAL A 23 -7.97 20.61 9.21
N TRP A 24 -8.19 20.12 10.43
CA TRP A 24 -7.26 19.22 11.10
C TRP A 24 -7.22 17.82 10.46
N ILE A 25 -8.37 17.30 10.02
CA ILE A 25 -8.45 16.01 9.32
C ILE A 25 -7.81 16.08 7.91
N GLY A 26 -7.88 17.23 7.24
CA GLY A 26 -7.33 17.42 5.91
C GLY A 26 -5.79 17.44 5.85
N ASN A 27 -5.11 17.89 6.91
CA ASN A 27 -3.64 17.92 6.94
C ASN A 27 -3.02 16.55 7.30
N ALA A 28 -3.77 15.64 7.93
CA ALA A 28 -3.33 14.28 8.22
C ALA A 28 -3.45 13.32 7.02
N ILE A 29 -4.27 13.66 6.03
CA ILE A 29 -4.51 12.83 4.82
C ILE A 29 -3.63 13.29 3.64
N LYS A 30 -2.89 14.39 3.76
CA LYS A 30 -2.05 14.97 2.70
C LYS A 30 -0.74 14.20 2.40
N SER A 31 -0.70 12.90 2.75
CA SER A 31 0.39 11.98 2.41
C SER A 31 -0.06 10.83 1.51
N THR A 32 -1.34 10.74 1.16
CA THR A 32 -1.85 9.66 0.29
C THR A 32 -2.67 10.25 -0.87
N ASN A 33 -2.14 10.10 -2.08
CA ASN A 33 -2.76 10.42 -3.38
C ASN A 33 -2.68 11.87 -3.88
N LYS A 34 -1.48 12.26 -4.33
CA LYS A 34 -1.32 12.96 -5.63
C LYS A 34 -0.99 11.88 -6.67
N GLU A 35 -1.51 11.80 -7.88
CA GLU A 35 -2.50 12.58 -8.65
C GLU A 35 -2.63 11.82 -9.99
N SER A 36 -3.79 11.23 -10.28
CA SER A 36 -4.20 10.98 -11.66
C SER A 36 -5.14 12.13 -12.02
N ASP A 37 -4.72 13.05 -12.89
CA ASP A 37 -5.18 13.03 -14.28
C ASP A 37 -4.55 14.13 -15.16
N SER A 38 -3.92 13.66 -16.24
CA SER A 38 -3.97 14.18 -17.62
C SER A 38 -3.66 15.66 -17.92
N LYS A 39 -2.53 15.90 -18.62
CA LYS A 39 -2.48 16.64 -19.90
C LYS A 39 -1.16 16.44 -20.65
N VAL A 40 -1.30 16.04 -21.91
CA VAL A 40 -0.28 15.91 -22.96
C VAL A 40 0.56 17.18 -23.08
N GLY A 41 1.88 17.04 -23.02
CA GLY A 41 2.83 18.13 -23.23
C GLY A 41 4.25 17.63 -23.10
N ASN A 42 4.86 17.26 -24.22
CA ASN A 42 6.21 16.72 -24.30
C ASN A 42 7.23 17.73 -23.75
N LYS A 43 7.91 17.38 -22.66
CA LYS A 43 9.29 17.78 -22.36
C LYS A 43 9.81 16.87 -21.25
N ALA A 44 10.63 15.90 -21.66
CA ALA A 44 11.50 15.14 -20.78
C ALA A 44 12.36 16.12 -19.97
N GLN A 45 12.39 15.95 -18.64
CA GLN A 45 13.64 16.00 -17.88
C GLN A 45 13.43 15.49 -16.45
N GLU A 46 14.12 14.38 -16.17
CA GLU A 46 14.76 14.00 -14.91
C GLU A 46 13.99 14.19 -13.59
N LEU A 47 13.45 13.08 -13.11
CA LEU A 47 13.69 12.60 -11.75
C LEU A 47 13.76 11.08 -11.83
N GLU A 48 14.83 10.60 -12.46
CA GLU A 48 15.34 9.25 -12.23
C GLU A 48 15.71 9.18 -10.75
N GLY A 49 14.75 8.76 -9.92
CA GLY A 49 14.99 8.45 -8.53
C GLY A 49 16.02 7.33 -8.49
N GLN A 50 17.27 7.70 -8.18
CA GLN A 50 18.39 6.84 -7.85
C GLN A 50 18.00 5.37 -7.74
N VAL A 51 18.30 4.62 -8.80
CA VAL A 51 18.55 3.18 -8.68
C VAL A 51 19.78 3.05 -7.79
N VAL A 52 19.57 3.15 -6.48
CA VAL A 52 20.45 2.52 -5.51
C VAL A 52 20.37 1.05 -5.88
N SER A 53 21.41 0.56 -6.55
CA SER A 53 21.66 -0.86 -6.68
C SER A 53 21.92 -1.39 -5.26
N LEU A 54 20.84 -1.60 -4.51
CA LEU A 54 20.88 -2.37 -3.29
C LEU A 54 21.26 -3.78 -3.75
N ASN A 55 22.39 -4.28 -3.27
CA ASN A 55 22.72 -5.70 -3.34
C ASN A 55 21.67 -6.45 -2.50
N ILE A 56 20.51 -6.71 -3.08
CA ILE A 56 19.39 -7.46 -2.47
C ILE A 56 19.84 -8.88 -2.12
N THR A 57 20.91 -9.36 -2.75
CA THR A 57 21.49 -10.69 -2.60
C THR A 57 21.78 -11.09 -1.15
N ASP A 58 22.17 -10.14 -0.28
CA ASP A 58 22.58 -10.45 1.10
C ASP A 58 21.49 -10.19 2.15
N LYS A 59 20.33 -9.65 1.76
CA LYS A 59 19.28 -9.28 2.70
C LYS A 59 18.32 -10.45 2.91
N ALA A 60 18.25 -10.96 4.15
CA ALA A 60 17.31 -12.02 4.50
C ALA A 60 15.85 -11.54 4.48
N LEU A 61 15.63 -10.25 4.79
CA LEU A 61 14.31 -9.65 4.99
C LEU A 61 14.09 -8.47 4.03
N LEU A 62 13.09 -8.56 3.17
CA LEU A 62 12.80 -7.62 2.10
C LEU A 62 11.54 -6.79 2.44
N THR A 63 11.53 -5.53 2.05
CA THR A 63 10.34 -4.66 2.03
C THR A 63 9.52 -4.92 0.76
N GLU A 64 8.26 -4.47 0.71
CA GLU A 64 7.42 -4.62 -0.50
C GLU A 64 8.12 -4.08 -1.77
N LYS A 65 8.83 -2.95 -1.67
CA LYS A 65 9.56 -2.36 -2.80
C LYS A 65 10.72 -3.27 -3.25
N GLU A 66 11.47 -3.82 -2.31
CA GLU A 66 12.57 -4.74 -2.61
C GLU A 66 12.06 -6.07 -3.17
N VAL A 67 10.90 -6.57 -2.72
CA VAL A 67 10.26 -7.76 -3.30
C VAL A 67 9.85 -7.50 -4.74
N ALA A 68 9.26 -6.34 -5.04
CA ALA A 68 8.89 -6.00 -6.42
C ALA A 68 10.12 -5.98 -7.34
N GLN A 69 11.22 -5.39 -6.85
CA GLN A 69 12.50 -5.39 -7.55
C GLN A 69 13.07 -6.80 -7.70
N TYR A 70 13.02 -7.62 -6.64
CA TYR A 70 13.50 -9.01 -6.64
C TYR A 70 12.74 -9.88 -7.66
N LEU A 71 11.43 -9.70 -7.75
CA LEU A 71 10.56 -10.40 -8.71
C LEU A 71 10.63 -9.81 -10.13
N GLY A 72 11.33 -8.69 -10.32
CA GLY A 72 11.40 -8.00 -11.62
C GLY A 72 10.06 -7.43 -12.10
N ILE A 73 9.17 -7.06 -11.18
CA ILE A 73 7.83 -6.51 -11.49
C ILE A 73 7.66 -5.08 -10.95
N HIS A 74 6.72 -4.34 -11.55
CA HIS A 74 6.37 -3.02 -11.03
C HIS A 74 5.70 -3.13 -9.64
N GLN A 75 5.99 -2.17 -8.76
CA GLN A 75 5.46 -2.16 -7.39
C GLN A 75 3.92 -2.20 -7.37
N ASP A 76 3.25 -1.48 -8.27
CA ASP A 76 1.79 -1.52 -8.38
C ASP A 76 1.24 -2.91 -8.68
N LYS A 77 1.94 -3.69 -9.52
CA LYS A 77 1.55 -5.07 -9.82
C LYS A 77 1.69 -5.95 -8.60
N LEU A 78 2.76 -5.79 -7.82
CA LEU A 78 2.93 -6.52 -6.56
C LEU A 78 1.80 -6.16 -5.59
N ASN A 79 1.48 -4.88 -5.42
CA ASN A 79 0.40 -4.45 -4.54
C ASN A 79 -0.95 -5.06 -4.97
N ILE A 80 -1.26 -5.08 -6.27
CA ILE A 80 -2.48 -5.73 -6.79
C ILE A 80 -2.52 -7.21 -6.43
N ILE A 81 -1.39 -7.93 -6.57
CA ILE A 81 -1.28 -9.34 -6.19
C ILE A 81 -1.55 -9.50 -4.68
N LEU A 82 -0.85 -8.76 -3.83
CA LEU A 82 -0.98 -8.85 -2.37
C LEU A 82 -2.39 -8.53 -1.89
N GLN A 83 -3.05 -7.52 -2.45
CA GLN A 83 -4.42 -7.17 -2.09
C GLN A 83 -5.41 -8.27 -2.49
N LYS A 84 -5.25 -8.82 -3.70
CA LYS A 84 -6.09 -9.94 -4.17
C LYS A 84 -5.92 -11.15 -3.26
N GLU A 85 -4.68 -11.54 -2.99
CA GLU A 85 -4.36 -12.66 -2.11
C GLU A 85 -4.92 -12.47 -0.70
N LYS A 86 -4.81 -11.27 -0.13
CA LYS A 86 -5.41 -10.92 1.17
C LYS A 86 -6.92 -11.16 1.20
N ILE A 87 -7.63 -10.67 0.18
CA ILE A 87 -9.09 -10.83 0.07
C ILE A 87 -9.48 -12.30 -0.09
N GLU A 88 -8.74 -13.07 -0.88
CA GLU A 88 -8.99 -14.49 -1.09
C GLU A 88 -8.71 -15.30 0.17
N ARG A 89 -7.59 -15.03 0.84
CA ARG A 89 -7.18 -15.68 2.09
C ARG A 89 -8.22 -15.50 3.21
N GLN A 90 -8.80 -14.31 3.32
CA GLN A 90 -9.84 -14.01 4.32
C GLN A 90 -11.13 -14.83 4.14
N LYS A 91 -11.37 -15.39 2.95
CA LYS A 91 -12.56 -16.21 2.67
C LYS A 91 -12.38 -17.68 3.05
N LEU A 92 -11.17 -18.09 3.41
CA LEU A 92 -10.82 -19.49 3.66
C LEU A 92 -10.50 -19.71 5.13
N SER A 93 -10.94 -20.85 5.68
CA SER A 93 -10.58 -21.30 7.02
C SER A 93 -9.23 -22.02 7.07
N SER A 94 -8.79 -22.56 5.93
CA SER A 94 -7.52 -23.27 5.77
C SER A 94 -7.06 -23.16 4.31
N TYR A 95 -5.74 -23.12 4.12
CA TYR A 95 -5.08 -23.04 2.83
C TYR A 95 -3.64 -23.53 2.95
N ASP A 96 -3.05 -23.95 1.83
CA ASP A 96 -1.65 -24.33 1.77
C ASP A 96 -0.74 -23.13 2.05
N THR A 97 0.34 -23.34 2.80
CA THR A 97 1.23 -22.27 3.31
C THR A 97 1.68 -21.27 2.24
N TYR A 98 2.10 -21.75 1.07
CA TYR A 98 2.64 -20.92 -0.01
C TYR A 98 1.61 -20.57 -1.09
N ARG A 99 0.31 -20.79 -0.84
CA ARG A 99 -0.76 -20.38 -1.75
C ARG A 99 -0.87 -18.86 -1.87
N TYR A 100 -0.47 -18.16 -0.82
CA TYR A 100 -0.41 -16.71 -0.73
C TYR A 100 0.97 -16.32 -0.25
N MET A 101 1.46 -15.14 -0.62
CA MET A 101 2.79 -14.68 -0.27
C MET A 101 2.92 -14.53 1.26
N PRO A 102 3.84 -15.27 1.90
CA PRO A 102 4.11 -15.11 3.32
C PRO A 102 4.73 -13.75 3.61
N TYR A 103 4.34 -13.14 4.73
CA TYR A 103 4.92 -11.91 5.21
C TYR A 103 4.81 -11.84 6.73
N ILE A 104 5.68 -11.04 7.34
CA ILE A 104 5.61 -10.65 8.73
C ILE A 104 5.33 -9.14 8.81
N GLU A 105 4.60 -8.72 9.84
CA GLU A 105 4.34 -7.30 10.12
C GLU A 105 5.20 -6.89 11.32
N ILE A 106 6.04 -5.87 11.13
CA ILE A 106 6.89 -5.25 12.16
C ILE A 106 6.66 -3.76 12.04
N ASP A 107 6.25 -3.10 13.13
CA ASP A 107 5.97 -1.65 13.17
C ASP A 107 5.03 -1.17 12.04
N ASP A 108 3.94 -1.90 11.81
CA ASP A 108 2.94 -1.66 10.75
C ASP A 108 3.48 -1.75 9.31
N GLU A 109 4.72 -2.18 9.12
CA GLU A 109 5.32 -2.44 7.82
C GLU A 109 5.41 -3.93 7.50
N LYS A 110 5.14 -4.29 6.25
CA LYS A 110 5.26 -5.67 5.77
C LYS A 110 6.68 -5.97 5.34
N TYR A 111 7.17 -7.09 5.86
CA TYR A 111 8.47 -7.64 5.56
C TYR A 111 8.35 -9.08 5.06
N PHE A 112 9.23 -9.46 4.14
CA PHE A 112 9.17 -10.71 3.40
C PHE A 112 10.51 -11.40 3.50
N LEU A 113 10.51 -12.66 3.96
CA LEU A 113 11.74 -13.45 3.94
C LEU A 113 12.04 -13.85 2.50
N LYS A 114 13.26 -13.59 2.03
CA LYS A 114 13.67 -13.91 0.65
C LYS A 114 13.40 -15.38 0.31
N ASN A 115 13.73 -16.29 1.22
CA ASN A 115 13.52 -17.73 1.04
C ASN A 115 12.02 -18.08 0.89
N GLU A 116 11.13 -17.38 1.61
CA GLU A 116 9.69 -17.63 1.50
C GLU A 116 9.11 -17.07 0.19
N VAL A 117 9.68 -15.98 -0.33
CA VAL A 117 9.33 -15.48 -1.66
C VAL A 117 9.75 -16.48 -2.75
N ASP A 118 10.91 -17.12 -2.58
CA ASP A 118 11.40 -18.18 -3.48
C ASP A 118 10.47 -19.42 -3.44
N GLU A 119 10.06 -19.86 -2.26
CA GLU A 119 9.11 -20.97 -2.07
C GLU A 119 7.72 -20.66 -2.66
N TRP A 120 7.22 -19.43 -2.45
CA TRP A 120 5.98 -18.96 -3.07
C TRP A 120 6.07 -19.03 -4.60
N LEU A 121 7.18 -18.58 -5.19
CA LEU A 121 7.39 -18.65 -6.64
C LEU A 121 7.44 -20.09 -7.13
N GLN A 122 8.11 -20.98 -6.39
CA GLN A 122 8.18 -22.40 -6.71
C GLN A 122 6.82 -23.10 -6.62
N TYR A 123 6.01 -22.77 -5.61
CA TYR A 123 4.65 -23.27 -5.44
C TYR A 123 3.78 -22.92 -6.65
N HIS A 124 3.78 -21.65 -7.07
CA HIS A 124 3.00 -21.19 -8.23
C HIS A 124 3.53 -21.69 -9.58
N SER A 125 4.85 -21.93 -9.69
CA SER A 125 5.44 -22.57 -10.86
C SER A 125 5.06 -24.06 -10.97
N SER A 126 5.17 -24.79 -9.87
CA SER A 126 4.93 -26.24 -9.82
C SER A 126 3.44 -26.58 -9.93
N ASN A 127 2.56 -25.80 -9.31
CA ASN A 127 1.12 -25.99 -9.48
C ASN A 127 0.66 -25.73 -10.91
N ARG A 128 1.35 -24.88 -11.68
CA ARG A 128 1.05 -24.72 -13.12
C ARG A 128 1.22 -26.02 -13.90
N SER A 129 2.22 -26.83 -13.54
CA SER A 129 2.50 -28.11 -14.22
C SER A 129 1.43 -29.17 -13.96
N LYS A 130 0.79 -29.14 -12.78
CA LYS A 130 -0.20 -30.16 -12.38
C LYS A 130 -1.54 -30.07 -13.11
N PHE A 131 -1.83 -28.95 -13.76
CA PHE A 131 -3.07 -28.76 -14.53
C PHE A 131 -2.87 -28.89 -16.05
N ASN A 132 -1.66 -29.23 -16.50
CA ASN A 132 -1.32 -29.37 -17.92
C ASN A 132 -1.03 -30.84 -18.32
N THR A 133 -1.45 -31.80 -17.50
CA THR A 133 -1.43 -33.26 -17.78
C THR A 133 -2.86 -33.77 -17.72
#